data_AF-A0A9W9WR51-F1
#
_entry.id   AF-A0A9W9WR51-F1
#
_cell.length_a   1.000
_cell.length_b   1.000
_cell.length_c   1.000
_cell.angle_alpha   90.00
_cell.angle_beta   90.00
_cell.angle_gamma   90.00
#
_symmetry.space_group_name_H-M   'P 1'
#
loop_
_entity.id
_entity.type
_entity.pdbx_description
1 polymer ?
#
loop_
_entity_poly.entity_id
_entity_poly.type
_entity_poly.pdbx_seq_one_letter_code
_entity_poly.pdbx_strand_id
1 'polypeptide(L)'
;MHDGVPFRGLYDILGLLLSSMGVAPAGANSHTFYLPLVAMYGRWCKMLGDPLPCPTMFNCTWISEGEDRGRFFLGASIGRYKQANASWMQSVKEARFSLINDADMALKGYTMVDCPASAKGIWFGNCAEVYPLLHMLKGNTNPGAVYGIAVHRKGVLHSQYEDGVLGWAWKAVRRLCANCEELVRMWGGLPANFEPFADMGGCHCTLDY
;
A
#
# COMPACT_ATOMS: atom_id res chain seq x y z
N MET A 1 9.04 -16.62 -6.53
CA MET A 1 9.38 -15.26 -7.00
C MET A 1 8.42 -14.93 -8.12
N HIS A 2 8.00 -13.67 -8.24
CA HIS A 2 7.19 -13.17 -9.36
C HIS A 2 7.87 -11.88 -9.83
N ASP A 3 8.19 -11.80 -11.12
CA ASP A 3 9.00 -10.71 -11.72
C ASP A 3 10.31 -10.41 -10.97
N GLY A 4 10.99 -11.47 -10.51
CA GLY A 4 12.22 -11.35 -9.72
C GLY A 4 12.02 -10.89 -8.27
N VAL A 5 10.78 -10.58 -7.86
CA VAL A 5 10.45 -10.12 -6.50
C VAL A 5 10.07 -11.32 -5.60
N PRO A 6 10.72 -11.50 -4.43
CA PRO A 6 10.37 -12.53 -3.47
C PRO A 6 9.22 -12.10 -2.56
N PHE A 7 8.10 -12.84 -2.59
CA PHE A 7 6.98 -12.67 -1.67
C PHE A 7 7.15 -13.62 -0.48
N ARG A 8 7.18 -13.08 0.75
CA ARG A 8 7.58 -13.84 1.96
C ARG A 8 6.45 -14.09 2.98
N GLY A 9 5.34 -13.34 2.91
CA GLY A 9 4.24 -13.44 3.86
C GLY A 9 2.91 -13.79 3.19
N LEU A 10 1.99 -14.36 3.97
CA LEU A 10 0.62 -14.69 3.54
C LEU A 10 -0.07 -13.49 2.88
N TYR A 11 0.02 -12.32 3.51
CA TYR A 11 -0.65 -11.11 3.04
C TYR A 11 -0.05 -10.60 1.73
N ASP A 12 1.27 -10.72 1.55
CA ASP A 12 1.97 -10.33 0.33
C ASP A 12 1.58 -11.25 -0.84
N ILE A 13 1.50 -12.57 -0.59
CA ILE A 13 1.05 -13.55 -1.59
C ILE A 13 -0.40 -13.31 -1.98
N LEU A 14 -1.27 -13.01 -1.01
CA LEU A 14 -2.67 -12.70 -1.30
C LEU A 14 -2.80 -11.39 -2.10
N GLY A 15 -2.00 -10.38 -1.76
CA GLY A 15 -1.93 -9.13 -2.51
C GLY A 15 -1.53 -9.37 -3.97
N LEU A 16 -0.47 -10.16 -4.19
CA LEU A 16 -0.04 -10.58 -5.53
C LEU A 16 -1.14 -11.32 -6.28
N LEU A 17 -1.78 -12.31 -5.65
CA LEU A 17 -2.83 -13.13 -6.27
C LEU A 17 -3.96 -12.24 -6.80
N LEU A 18 -4.51 -11.37 -5.95
CA LEU A 18 -5.61 -10.48 -6.32
C LEU A 18 -5.19 -9.45 -7.39
N SER A 19 -3.96 -8.95 -7.32
CA SER A 19 -3.39 -8.02 -8.30
C SER A 19 -3.15 -8.66 -9.67
N SER A 20 -3.07 -10.00 -9.72
CA SER A 20 -2.87 -10.77 -10.95
C SER A 20 -4.17 -11.22 -11.62
N MET A 21 -5.34 -10.96 -11.02
CA MET A 21 -6.63 -11.44 -11.52
C MET A 21 -7.17 -10.64 -12.71
N GLY A 22 -6.61 -9.46 -13.01
CA GLY A 22 -7.02 -8.62 -14.13
C GLY A 22 -6.81 -7.14 -13.85
N VAL A 23 -7.27 -6.31 -14.79
CA VAL A 23 -7.26 -4.85 -14.66
C VAL A 23 -8.57 -4.32 -14.09
N ALA A 24 -8.54 -3.13 -13.52
CA ALA A 24 -9.72 -2.42 -13.07
C ALA A 24 -10.67 -2.10 -14.24
N PRO A 25 -12.00 -2.09 -14.02
CA PRO A 25 -12.95 -1.73 -15.05
C PRO A 25 -12.81 -0.27 -15.49
N ALA A 26 -13.29 0.04 -16.69
CA ALA A 26 -13.29 1.41 -17.21
C ALA A 26 -14.09 2.35 -16.26
N GLY A 27 -13.51 3.51 -15.95
CA GLY A 27 -14.12 4.48 -15.02
C GLY A 27 -13.90 4.17 -13.53
N ALA A 28 -13.14 3.11 -13.20
CA ALA A 28 -12.73 2.83 -11.83
C ALA A 28 -12.00 4.02 -11.20
N ASN A 29 -12.34 4.30 -9.94
CA ASN A 29 -11.67 5.27 -9.09
C ASN A 29 -11.61 4.76 -7.64
N SER A 30 -11.00 5.55 -6.76
CA SER A 30 -10.82 5.19 -5.36
C SER A 30 -12.13 4.88 -4.65
N HIS A 31 -13.23 5.57 -4.96
CA HIS A 31 -14.55 5.31 -4.36
C HIS A 31 -15.26 4.08 -4.91
N THR A 32 -15.24 3.89 -6.22
CA THR A 32 -16.07 2.88 -6.90
C THR A 32 -15.40 1.51 -6.98
N PHE A 33 -14.07 1.44 -6.90
CA PHE A 33 -13.34 0.19 -7.10
C PHE A 33 -12.20 -0.02 -6.12
N TYR A 34 -11.22 0.90 -6.03
CA TYR A 34 -9.98 0.60 -5.31
C TYR A 34 -10.16 0.55 -3.77
N LEU A 35 -10.93 1.45 -3.16
CA LEU A 35 -11.21 1.38 -1.72
C LEU A 35 -12.06 0.13 -1.36
N PRO A 36 -13.15 -0.18 -2.08
CA PRO A 36 -13.85 -1.46 -1.90
C PRO A 36 -12.95 -2.68 -2.02
N LEU A 37 -12.06 -2.69 -3.02
CA LEU A 37 -11.11 -3.79 -3.22
C LEU A 37 -10.13 -3.92 -2.05
N VAL A 38 -9.56 -2.81 -1.56
CA VAL A 38 -8.69 -2.81 -0.37
C VAL A 38 -9.44 -3.31 0.87
N ALA A 39 -10.70 -2.92 1.03
CA ALA A 39 -11.53 -3.37 2.14
C ALA A 39 -11.80 -4.88 2.08
N MET A 40 -12.14 -5.41 0.89
CA MET A 40 -12.29 -6.85 0.67
C MET A 40 -10.98 -7.59 0.99
N TYR A 41 -9.86 -7.11 0.44
CA TYR A 41 -8.53 -7.67 0.68
C TYR A 41 -8.17 -7.72 2.17
N GLY A 42 -8.42 -6.66 2.94
CA GLY A 42 -8.12 -6.65 4.36
C GLY A 42 -9.03 -7.58 5.19
N ARG A 43 -10.30 -7.78 4.78
CA ARG A 43 -11.17 -8.81 5.39
C ARG A 43 -10.65 -10.21 5.13
N TRP A 44 -10.20 -10.49 3.90
CA TRP A 44 -9.61 -11.78 3.57
C TRP A 44 -8.29 -12.01 4.31
N CYS A 45 -7.45 -10.99 4.45
CA CYS A 45 -6.27 -11.05 5.32
C CYS A 45 -6.63 -11.44 6.76
N LYS A 46 -7.72 -10.87 7.33
CA LYS A 46 -8.16 -11.24 8.68
C LYS A 46 -8.65 -12.69 8.76
N MET A 47 -9.42 -13.16 7.78
CA MET A 47 -9.97 -14.52 7.77
C MET A 47 -8.88 -15.58 7.57
N LEU A 48 -8.04 -15.42 6.54
CA LEU A 48 -6.97 -16.36 6.21
C LEU A 48 -5.81 -16.30 7.20
N GLY A 49 -5.61 -15.14 7.84
CA GLY A 49 -4.58 -14.95 8.82
C GLY A 49 -4.89 -15.63 10.15
N ASP A 50 -6.14 -15.87 10.54
CA ASP A 50 -6.47 -16.29 11.91
C ASP A 50 -5.76 -17.60 12.31
N PRO A 51 -5.02 -17.65 13.45
CA PRO A 51 -4.95 -16.68 14.56
C PRO A 51 -3.87 -15.59 14.46
N LEU A 52 -3.18 -15.45 13.33
CA LEU A 52 -2.16 -14.41 13.09
C LEU A 52 -2.76 -12.99 13.22
N PRO A 53 -1.98 -12.04 13.74
CA PRO A 53 -2.45 -10.67 13.83
C PRO A 53 -2.59 -10.03 12.46
N CYS A 54 -3.77 -9.47 12.26
CA CYS A 54 -4.13 -8.73 11.07
C CYS A 54 -3.20 -7.50 10.88
N PRO A 55 -2.76 -7.22 9.63
CA PRO A 55 -2.02 -6.03 9.28
C PRO A 55 -2.66 -4.75 9.82
N THR A 56 -1.83 -3.74 10.10
CA THR A 56 -2.32 -2.44 10.57
C THR A 56 -2.82 -1.59 9.41
N MET A 57 -2.09 -1.64 8.29
CA MET A 57 -2.36 -0.87 7.07
C MET A 57 -2.51 -1.81 5.87
N PHE A 58 -3.38 -1.41 4.95
CA PHE A 58 -3.58 -2.01 3.64
C PHE A 58 -3.47 -0.92 2.58
N ASN A 59 -3.05 -1.26 1.36
CA ASN A 59 -2.89 -0.34 0.26
C ASN A 59 -3.37 -0.95 -1.05
N CYS A 60 -3.87 -0.10 -1.95
CA CYS A 60 -3.89 -0.35 -3.39
C CYS A 60 -3.19 0.81 -4.09
N THR A 61 -2.31 0.49 -5.04
CA THR A 61 -1.68 1.46 -5.95
C THR A 61 -2.07 1.08 -7.38
N TRP A 62 -2.36 2.05 -8.25
CA TRP A 62 -2.82 1.79 -9.61
C TRP A 62 -2.31 2.83 -10.61
N ILE A 63 -2.40 2.47 -11.90
CA ILE A 63 -2.07 3.35 -13.02
C ILE A 63 -3.36 3.94 -13.57
N SER A 64 -3.49 5.27 -13.57
CA SER A 64 -4.72 5.98 -13.98
C SER A 64 -4.83 6.20 -15.48
N GLU A 65 -3.69 6.27 -16.18
CA GLU A 65 -3.59 6.68 -17.58
C GLU A 65 -2.51 5.89 -18.34
N GLY A 66 -2.61 5.87 -19.68
CA GLY A 66 -1.66 5.19 -20.56
C GLY A 66 -2.04 3.74 -20.90
N GLU A 67 -1.09 3.02 -21.50
CA GLU A 67 -1.26 1.64 -21.97
C GLU A 67 -1.61 0.67 -20.83
N ASP A 68 -1.00 0.90 -19.67
CA ASP A 68 -1.17 0.09 -18.46
C ASP A 68 -2.35 0.54 -17.57
N ARG A 69 -3.22 1.43 -18.07
CA ARG A 69 -4.35 1.96 -17.31
C ARG A 69 -5.19 0.84 -16.70
N GLY A 70 -5.49 1.01 -15.42
CA GLY A 70 -6.31 0.06 -14.65
C GLY A 70 -5.51 -1.08 -14.06
N ARG A 71 -4.22 -1.27 -14.40
CA ARG A 71 -3.34 -2.15 -13.61
C ARG A 71 -3.26 -1.61 -12.18
N PHE A 72 -3.32 -2.52 -11.22
CA PHE A 72 -3.25 -2.19 -9.80
C PHE A 72 -2.47 -3.24 -9.03
N PHE A 73 -2.01 -2.87 -7.84
CA PHE A 73 -1.33 -3.78 -6.94
C PHE A 73 -1.74 -3.54 -5.49
N LEU A 74 -2.03 -4.63 -4.79
CA LEU A 74 -2.46 -4.64 -3.39
C LEU A 74 -1.28 -4.98 -2.46
N GLY A 75 -1.26 -4.34 -1.29
CA GLY A 75 -0.22 -4.59 -0.30
C GLY A 75 -0.72 -4.41 1.12
N ALA A 76 -0.05 -5.07 2.05
CA ALA A 76 -0.31 -4.93 3.47
C ALA A 76 0.98 -4.68 4.23
N SER A 77 0.86 -3.96 5.35
CA SER A 77 1.96 -3.88 6.31
C SER A 77 2.26 -5.29 6.85
N ILE A 78 3.49 -5.53 7.29
CA ILE A 78 3.96 -6.86 7.75
C ILE A 78 3.00 -7.50 8.77
N GLY A 79 2.29 -6.68 9.57
CA GLY A 79 1.48 -7.18 10.68
C GLY A 79 2.37 -7.65 11.82
N ARG A 80 1.82 -7.73 13.03
CA ARG A 80 2.58 -8.22 14.18
C ARG A 80 2.42 -9.74 14.25
N TYR A 81 3.22 -10.56 13.57
CA TYR A 81 3.15 -12.02 13.77
C TYR A 81 3.50 -12.38 15.23
N LYS A 82 2.50 -12.41 16.12
CA LYS A 82 2.66 -12.64 17.58
C LYS A 82 3.24 -14.01 17.93
N GLN A 83 3.10 -14.98 17.02
CA GLN A 83 3.54 -16.37 17.19
C GLN A 83 4.83 -16.67 16.40
N ALA A 84 5.34 -15.73 15.60
CA ALA A 84 6.57 -15.94 14.88
C ALA A 84 7.77 -15.73 15.81
N ASN A 85 8.82 -16.54 15.64
CA ASN A 85 10.08 -16.30 16.32
C ASN A 85 10.68 -14.95 15.85
N ALA A 86 11.48 -14.33 16.72
CA ALA A 86 12.05 -13.01 16.46
C ALA A 86 12.98 -13.00 15.23
N SER A 87 13.68 -14.11 14.98
CA SER A 87 14.57 -14.26 13.82
C SER A 87 13.81 -14.23 12.49
N TRP A 88 12.71 -14.97 12.37
CA TRP A 88 11.88 -14.95 11.16
C TRP A 88 11.26 -13.57 10.92
N MET A 89 10.76 -12.92 11.98
CA MET A 89 10.23 -11.56 11.87
C MET A 89 11.29 -10.59 11.33
N GLN A 90 12.52 -10.71 11.84
CA GLN A 90 13.65 -9.92 11.38
C GLN A 90 13.97 -10.21 9.91
N SER A 91 14.01 -11.48 9.50
CA SER A 91 14.24 -11.87 8.11
C SER A 91 13.16 -11.35 7.16
N VAL A 92 11.89 -11.32 7.57
CA VAL A 92 10.80 -10.74 6.75
C VAL A 92 10.97 -9.23 6.58
N LYS A 93 11.36 -8.53 7.64
CA LYS A 93 11.61 -7.08 7.59
C LYS A 93 12.79 -6.74 6.69
N GLU A 94 13.90 -7.44 6.86
CA GLU A 94 15.09 -7.30 6.02
C GLU A 94 14.78 -7.63 4.56
N ALA A 95 14.02 -8.69 4.30
CA ALA A 95 13.62 -9.07 2.95
C ALA A 95 12.71 -8.05 2.27
N ARG A 96 11.92 -7.27 3.01
CA ARG A 96 11.13 -6.17 2.44
C ARG A 96 11.94 -4.91 2.26
N PHE A 97 12.84 -4.60 3.19
CA PHE A 97 13.76 -3.49 3.05
C PHE A 97 14.69 -3.70 1.84
N SER A 98 15.18 -4.92 1.62
CA SER A 98 16.06 -5.22 0.48
C SER A 98 15.41 -4.98 -0.88
N LEU A 99 14.07 -4.99 -0.99
CA LEU A 99 13.36 -4.66 -2.23
C LEU A 99 13.55 -3.20 -2.66
N ILE A 100 13.74 -2.32 -1.68
CA ILE A 100 13.83 -0.87 -1.86
C ILE A 100 15.23 -0.32 -1.57
N ASN A 101 16.14 -1.15 -1.07
CA ASN A 101 17.50 -0.78 -0.74
C ASN A 101 18.42 -0.81 -1.98
N ASP A 102 18.21 0.12 -2.89
CA ASP A 102 19.00 0.31 -4.11
C ASP A 102 20.01 1.47 -3.97
N ALA A 103 20.64 1.85 -5.08
CA ALA A 103 21.65 2.92 -5.12
C ALA A 103 21.07 4.28 -4.69
N ASP A 104 19.80 4.56 -4.97
CA ASP A 104 19.17 5.82 -4.58
C ASP A 104 18.94 5.87 -3.07
N MET A 105 18.53 4.73 -2.48
CA MET A 105 18.41 4.59 -1.03
C MET A 105 19.76 4.81 -0.34
N ALA A 106 20.83 4.23 -0.89
CA ALA A 106 22.19 4.40 -0.39
C ALA A 106 22.69 5.85 -0.51
N LEU A 107 22.41 6.52 -1.63
CA LEU A 107 22.77 7.93 -1.85
C LEU A 107 22.11 8.86 -0.83
N LYS A 108 20.88 8.53 -0.41
CA LYS A 108 20.16 9.26 0.65
C LYS A 108 20.69 8.97 2.06
N GLY A 109 21.52 7.96 2.23
CA GLY A 109 22.02 7.52 3.53
C GLY A 109 20.95 6.83 4.40
N TYR A 110 19.82 6.44 3.82
CA TYR A 110 18.76 5.78 4.58
C TYR A 110 19.08 4.31 4.82
N THR A 111 18.75 3.86 6.02
CA THR A 111 18.76 2.44 6.39
C THR A 111 17.34 1.99 6.76
N MET A 112 17.18 0.72 7.11
CA MET A 112 15.89 0.21 7.57
C MET A 112 15.36 0.95 8.81
N VAL A 113 16.25 1.40 9.71
CA VAL A 113 15.88 2.04 10.98
C VAL A 113 16.14 3.53 11.01
N ASP A 114 17.18 4.00 10.30
CA ASP A 114 17.47 5.41 10.12
C ASP A 114 16.85 5.90 8.81
N CYS A 115 15.65 6.42 8.92
CA CYS A 115 14.78 6.74 7.79
C CYS A 115 13.83 7.91 8.14
N PRO A 116 13.15 8.52 7.16
CA PRO A 116 12.29 9.70 7.40
C PRO A 116 11.20 9.51 8.47
N ALA A 117 10.70 8.30 8.67
CA ALA A 117 9.66 7.99 9.67
C ALA A 117 10.22 7.39 10.99
N SER A 118 11.54 7.44 11.21
CA SER A 118 12.21 6.92 12.41
C SER A 118 11.67 7.54 13.71
N ALA A 119 11.38 8.84 13.70
CA ALA A 119 10.80 9.56 14.84
C ALA A 119 9.40 9.03 15.27
N LYS A 120 8.70 8.32 14.37
CA LYS A 120 7.42 7.64 14.66
C LYS A 120 7.60 6.15 14.96
N GLY A 121 8.84 5.66 15.04
CA GLY A 121 9.17 4.25 15.23
C GLY A 121 8.78 3.36 14.05
N ILE A 122 8.66 3.92 12.84
CA ILE A 122 8.26 3.19 11.63
C ILE A 122 9.51 2.90 10.80
N TRP A 123 9.84 1.62 10.67
CA TRP A 123 10.97 1.17 9.86
C TRP A 123 10.66 1.24 8.36
N PHE A 124 11.68 1.52 7.55
CA PHE A 124 11.57 1.48 6.10
C PHE A 124 11.33 0.04 5.64
N GLY A 125 10.43 -0.18 4.67
CA GLY A 125 10.06 -1.52 4.20
C GLY A 125 8.90 -2.19 4.97
N ASN A 126 8.43 -1.61 6.09
CA ASN A 126 7.30 -2.16 6.86
C ASN A 126 5.91 -1.76 6.31
N CYS A 127 5.85 -0.68 5.53
CA CYS A 127 4.61 -0.08 5.04
C CYS A 127 3.84 -1.00 4.08
N ALA A 128 2.54 -0.76 3.96
CA ALA A 128 1.67 -1.54 3.06
C ALA A 128 1.97 -1.26 1.58
N GLU A 129 2.51 -0.08 1.32
CA GLU A 129 2.79 0.50 0.01
C GLU A 129 4.06 -0.08 -0.63
N VAL A 130 4.89 -0.85 0.09
CA VAL A 130 6.22 -1.30 -0.41
C VAL A 130 6.13 -2.11 -1.70
N TYR A 131 5.36 -3.21 -1.71
CA TYR A 131 5.17 -4.00 -2.94
C TYR A 131 4.38 -3.21 -4.00
N PRO A 132 3.26 -2.56 -3.67
CA PRO A 132 2.54 -1.77 -4.65
C PRO A 132 3.37 -0.70 -5.36
N LEU A 133 4.15 0.08 -4.61
CA LEU A 133 5.04 1.09 -5.20
C LEU A 133 6.17 0.44 -6.02
N LEU A 134 6.74 -0.67 -5.53
CA LEU A 134 7.79 -1.38 -6.28
C LEU A 134 7.28 -1.82 -7.66
N HIS A 135 6.08 -2.39 -7.72
CA HIS A 135 5.53 -2.93 -8.97
C HIS A 135 4.91 -1.87 -9.87
N MET A 136 4.34 -0.80 -9.31
CA MET A 136 3.61 0.21 -10.08
C MET A 136 4.45 1.45 -10.41
N LEU A 137 5.45 1.79 -9.59
CA LEU A 137 6.17 3.06 -9.69
C LEU A 137 7.64 2.90 -10.09
N LYS A 138 8.37 1.95 -9.51
CA LYS A 138 9.80 1.79 -9.79
C LYS A 138 10.02 1.40 -11.26
N GLY A 139 10.72 2.24 -12.02
CA GLY A 139 10.98 2.04 -13.44
C GLY A 139 9.78 2.31 -14.36
N ASN A 140 8.70 2.87 -13.83
CA ASN A 140 7.54 3.26 -14.64
C ASN A 140 7.92 4.46 -15.55
N THR A 141 7.49 4.44 -16.81
CA THR A 141 7.76 5.51 -17.80
C THR A 141 6.87 6.74 -17.61
N ASN A 142 5.75 6.61 -16.91
CA ASN A 142 4.84 7.69 -16.53
C ASN A 142 4.49 7.62 -15.03
N PRO A 143 5.45 7.89 -14.13
CA PRO A 143 5.24 7.79 -12.69
C PRO A 143 4.22 8.82 -12.16
N GLY A 144 3.95 9.89 -12.92
CA GLY A 144 2.92 10.88 -12.61
C GLY A 144 1.48 10.38 -12.79
N ALA A 145 1.27 9.25 -13.48
CA ALA A 145 -0.04 8.60 -13.62
C ALA A 145 -0.27 7.51 -12.55
N VAL A 146 0.63 7.37 -11.58
CA VAL A 146 0.47 6.39 -10.49
C VAL A 146 -0.22 7.04 -9.31
N TYR A 147 -1.29 6.40 -8.85
CA TYR A 147 -2.12 6.80 -7.72
C TYR A 147 -2.14 5.70 -6.67
N GLY A 148 -2.54 6.04 -5.45
CA GLY A 148 -2.71 5.02 -4.42
C GLY A 148 -3.58 5.45 -3.28
N ILE A 149 -4.09 4.46 -2.53
CA ILE A 149 -4.90 4.67 -1.34
C ILE A 149 -4.43 3.71 -0.24
N ALA A 150 -4.18 4.25 0.95
CA ALA A 150 -3.81 3.46 2.13
C ALA A 150 -4.91 3.55 3.19
N VAL A 151 -5.27 2.42 3.80
CA VAL A 151 -6.40 2.30 4.72
C VAL A 151 -5.98 1.58 5.98
N HIS A 152 -6.33 2.14 7.13
CA HIS A 152 -6.11 1.52 8.43
C HIS A 152 -7.13 0.41 8.71
N ARG A 153 -6.70 -0.70 9.33
CA ARG A 153 -7.55 -1.87 9.62
C ARG A 153 -8.87 -1.59 10.33
N LYS A 154 -8.94 -0.50 11.10
CA LYS A 154 -10.17 -0.08 11.81
C LYS A 154 -11.34 0.21 10.85
N GLY A 155 -11.07 0.73 9.65
CA GLY A 155 -12.12 0.96 8.66
C GLY A 155 -12.47 -0.29 7.87
N VAL A 156 -11.47 -1.14 7.60
CA VAL A 156 -11.66 -2.37 6.81
C VAL A 156 -12.41 -3.44 7.61
N LEU A 157 -12.12 -3.58 8.90
CA LEU A 157 -12.68 -4.61 9.78
C LEU A 157 -13.93 -4.15 10.55
N HIS A 158 -14.50 -3.01 10.20
CA HIS A 158 -15.74 -2.57 10.81
C HIS A 158 -16.87 -3.57 10.52
N SER A 159 -17.75 -3.85 11.49
CA SER A 159 -18.79 -4.88 11.36
C SER A 159 -19.80 -4.55 10.25
N GLN A 160 -20.06 -3.26 10.05
CA GLN A 160 -20.85 -2.72 8.95
C GLN A 160 -19.90 -2.14 7.90
N TYR A 161 -19.91 -2.72 6.69
CA TYR A 161 -19.22 -2.12 5.55
C TYR A 161 -20.07 -0.97 5.01
N GLU A 162 -19.51 0.23 5.02
CA GLU A 162 -20.11 1.44 4.45
C GLU A 162 -19.06 2.06 3.53
N ASP A 163 -19.38 2.09 2.23
CA ASP A 163 -18.50 2.55 1.14
C ASP A 163 -18.72 4.02 0.76
N GLY A 164 -19.85 4.60 1.16
CA GLY A 164 -20.09 6.03 1.03
C GLY A 164 -18.99 6.86 1.69
N VAL A 165 -18.76 8.08 1.19
CA VAL A 165 -17.66 8.99 1.57
C VAL A 165 -17.53 9.27 3.08
N LEU A 166 -18.62 9.10 3.84
CA LEU A 166 -18.69 9.27 5.30
C LEU A 166 -18.51 7.94 6.08
N GLY A 167 -18.34 6.84 5.36
CA GLY A 167 -18.22 5.48 5.87
C GLY A 167 -16.90 5.22 6.56
N TRP A 168 -16.86 4.13 7.33
CA TRP A 168 -15.72 3.78 8.18
C TRP A 168 -14.44 3.52 7.40
N ALA A 169 -14.53 3.01 6.16
CA ALA A 169 -13.38 2.81 5.29
C ALA A 169 -12.72 4.15 4.94
N TRP A 170 -13.50 5.15 4.54
CA TRP A 170 -13.03 6.49 4.20
C TRP A 170 -12.41 7.21 5.39
N LYS A 171 -13.05 7.18 6.56
CA LYS A 171 -12.50 7.73 7.81
C LYS A 171 -11.17 7.08 8.23
N ALA A 172 -10.91 5.87 7.74
CA ALA A 172 -9.69 5.12 8.00
C ALA A 172 -8.62 5.29 6.92
N VAL A 173 -8.89 6.03 5.84
CA VAL A 173 -7.87 6.37 4.84
C VAL A 173 -6.78 7.20 5.50
N ARG A 174 -5.52 6.93 5.13
CA ARG A 174 -4.35 7.63 5.66
C ARG A 174 -3.51 8.14 4.50
N ARG A 175 -2.96 9.34 4.70
CA ARG A 175 -1.88 9.88 3.88
C ARG A 175 -0.67 8.95 3.99
N LEU A 176 0.20 9.00 2.98
CA LEU A 176 1.49 8.32 3.03
C LEU A 176 2.24 8.70 4.31
N CYS A 177 2.96 7.75 4.89
CA CYS A 177 3.95 8.10 5.90
C CYS A 177 5.20 8.68 5.22
N ALA A 178 6.06 9.36 5.98
CA ALA A 178 7.26 9.99 5.46
C ALA A 178 8.19 9.03 4.68
N ASN A 179 8.26 7.75 5.06
CA ASN A 179 9.04 6.75 4.32
C ASN A 179 8.47 6.50 2.92
N CYS A 180 7.15 6.30 2.81
CA CYS A 180 6.51 6.02 1.52
C CYS A 180 6.44 7.27 0.64
N GLU A 181 6.27 8.44 1.25
CA GLU A 181 6.32 9.73 0.56
C GLU A 181 7.70 9.95 -0.07
N GLU A 182 8.78 9.65 0.67
CA GLU A 182 10.14 9.71 0.14
C GLU A 182 10.37 8.69 -0.98
N LEU A 183 9.86 7.46 -0.81
CA LEU A 183 9.97 6.43 -1.84
C LEU A 183 9.25 6.82 -3.15
N VAL A 184 8.06 7.43 -3.04
CA VAL A 184 7.32 7.98 -4.18
C VAL A 184 8.15 9.04 -4.89
N ARG A 185 8.77 9.97 -4.14
CA ARG A 185 9.63 11.00 -4.73
C ARG A 185 10.88 10.42 -5.41
N MET A 186 11.55 9.47 -4.76
CA MET A 186 12.75 8.83 -5.30
C MET A 186 12.47 8.16 -6.64
N TRP A 187 11.28 7.57 -6.82
CA TRP A 187 10.89 6.91 -8.07
C TRP A 187 10.07 7.81 -9.01
N GLY A 188 10.15 9.14 -8.83
CA GLY A 188 9.58 10.13 -9.75
C GLY A 188 8.05 10.27 -9.70
N GLY A 189 7.38 9.64 -8.73
CA GLY A 189 5.94 9.76 -8.54
C GLY A 189 5.54 11.07 -7.86
N LEU A 190 4.23 11.31 -7.82
CA LEU A 190 3.65 12.51 -7.22
C LEU A 190 2.95 12.14 -5.89
N PRO A 191 3.48 12.56 -4.73
CA PRO A 191 2.82 12.29 -3.45
C PRO A 191 1.36 12.77 -3.38
N ALA A 192 1.02 13.84 -4.11
CA ALA A 192 -0.35 14.34 -4.21
C ALA A 192 -1.35 13.31 -4.77
N ASN A 193 -0.90 12.37 -5.61
CA ASN A 193 -1.74 11.30 -6.17
C ASN A 193 -2.10 10.21 -5.14
N PHE A 194 -1.50 10.28 -3.94
CA PHE A 194 -1.77 9.38 -2.82
C PHE A 194 -2.54 10.07 -1.70
N GLU A 195 -2.96 11.32 -1.91
CA GLU A 195 -3.88 12.00 -1.01
C GLU A 195 -5.28 11.41 -1.12
N PRO A 196 -6.08 11.43 -0.03
CA PRO A 196 -7.49 11.09 -0.11
C PRO A 196 -8.18 11.91 -1.22
N PHE A 197 -9.03 11.27 -2.01
CA PHE A 197 -9.79 11.89 -3.11
C PHE A 197 -8.98 12.37 -4.32
N ALA A 198 -7.68 12.07 -4.42
CA ALA A 198 -6.82 12.58 -5.49
C ALA A 198 -7.29 12.22 -6.92
N ASP A 199 -7.95 11.07 -7.11
CA ASP A 199 -8.41 10.58 -8.42
C ASP A 199 -9.90 10.84 -8.68
N MET A 200 -10.60 11.53 -7.77
CA MET A 200 -12.03 11.82 -7.87
C MET A 200 -12.34 13.21 -8.45
N GLY A 201 -11.48 13.72 -9.34
CA GLY A 201 -11.59 15.04 -9.96
C GLY A 201 -13.02 15.38 -10.41
N GLY A 202 -13.70 16.24 -9.62
CA GLY A 202 -15.10 16.63 -9.86
C GLY A 202 -15.90 17.06 -8.61
N CYS A 203 -15.54 16.58 -7.41
CA CYS A 203 -16.18 17.03 -6.17
C CYS A 203 -15.11 17.43 -5.15
N HIS A 204 -14.78 18.72 -5.10
CA HIS A 204 -14.24 19.33 -3.88
C HIS A 204 -15.30 19.21 -2.78
N CYS A 205 -15.33 18.08 -2.09
CA CYS A 205 -15.83 18.04 -0.73
C CYS A 205 -14.68 18.51 0.15
N THR A 206 -14.59 19.83 0.36
CA THR A 206 -13.89 20.40 1.51
C THR A 206 -14.50 19.75 2.75
N LEU A 207 -13.80 18.75 3.31
CA LEU A 207 -14.00 18.36 4.69
C LEU A 207 -13.18 19.34 5.51
N ASP A 208 -13.83 20.44 5.90
CA ASP A 208 -13.38 21.25 7.02
C ASP A 208 -13.37 20.35 8.26
N TYR A 209 -12.18 20.17 8.84
CA TYR A 209 -11.97 19.66 10.20
C TYR A 209 -11.36 20.76 11.04
#